data_AF-A0A972Y044-F1
#
_entry.id   AF-A0A972Y044-F1
#
_cell.length_a   1.000
_cell.length_b   1.000
_cell.length_c   1.000
_cell.angle_alpha   90.00
_cell.angle_beta   90.00
_cell.angle_gamma   90.00
#
_symmetry.space_group_name_H-M   'P 1'
#
loop_
_entity.id
_entity.type
_entity.pdbx_description
1 polymer ?
#
loop_
_entity_poly.entity_id
_entity_poly.type
_entity_poly.pdbx_seq_one_letter_code
_entity_poly.pdbx_strand_id
1 'polypeptide(L)'
;PTECHVFNTFFYEENQDTRTVAIIAYYDLDATCPAQTSDVFEETFKFKPLEQTTYLFRFWNGQDDEGLDVYTEYEVQAFVNFN
;
A
#
# COMPACT_ATOMS: atom_id res chain seq x y z
N PRO A 1 -6.68 -6.67 -2.46
CA PRO A 1 -7.80 -6.77 -3.43
C PRO A 1 -8.20 -8.22 -3.58
N THR A 2 -9.48 -8.47 -3.79
CA THR A 2 -10.05 -9.81 -4.01
C THR A 2 -11.13 -9.69 -5.07
N GLU A 3 -11.75 -10.79 -5.48
CA GLU A 3 -12.84 -10.76 -6.46
C GLU A 3 -14.02 -9.85 -6.07
N CYS A 4 -14.22 -9.60 -4.78
CA CYS A 4 -15.22 -8.66 -4.27
C CYS A 4 -14.64 -7.40 -3.63
N HIS A 5 -13.31 -7.30 -3.56
CA HIS A 5 -12.62 -6.11 -3.09
C HIS A 5 -11.81 -5.54 -4.24
N VAL A 6 -12.47 -4.73 -5.07
CA VAL A 6 -11.86 -4.11 -6.23
C VAL A 6 -10.93 -3.00 -5.76
N PHE A 7 -9.69 -3.01 -6.25
CA PHE A 7 -8.75 -1.93 -5.98
C PHE A 7 -9.34 -0.58 -6.38
N ASN A 8 -9.22 0.41 -5.50
CA ASN A 8 -9.68 1.77 -5.76
C ASN A 8 -8.49 2.73 -5.82
N THR A 9 -7.76 2.83 -4.72
CA THR A 9 -6.63 3.76 -4.59
C THR A 9 -5.72 3.33 -3.46
N PHE A 10 -4.59 4.01 -3.33
CA PHE A 10 -3.75 3.91 -2.15
C PHE A 10 -4.15 4.97 -1.12
N PHE A 11 -4.30 4.54 0.13
CA PHE A 11 -4.12 5.43 1.27
C PHE A 11 -2.63 5.73 1.41
N TYR A 12 -2.30 6.96 1.78
CA TYR A 12 -0.93 7.43 1.91
C TYR A 12 -0.83 8.43 3.06
N GLU A 13 0.05 8.14 4.01
CA GLU A 13 0.36 9.00 5.15
C GLU A 13 1.87 9.26 5.22
N GLU A 14 2.22 10.52 5.47
CA GLU A 14 3.60 10.97 5.66
C GLU A 14 3.86 11.25 7.13
N ASN A 15 4.94 10.67 7.66
CA ASN A 15 5.47 11.02 8.98
C ASN A 15 6.99 11.11 8.90
N GLN A 16 7.52 12.33 8.78
CA GLN A 16 8.94 12.61 8.53
C GLN A 16 9.43 11.88 7.27
N ASP A 17 10.35 10.92 7.39
CA ASP A 17 10.89 10.09 6.30
C ASP A 17 10.17 8.74 6.18
N THR A 18 9.18 8.48 7.05
CA THR A 18 8.32 7.30 6.96
C THR A 18 7.15 7.57 6.03
N ARG A 19 6.84 6.60 5.17
CA ARG A 19 5.72 6.61 4.23
C ARG A 19 4.86 5.39 4.48
N THR A 20 3.70 5.59 5.08
CA THR A 20 2.73 4.52 5.31
C THR A 20 1.80 4.44 4.11
N VAL A 21 1.70 3.27 3.50
CA VAL A 21 0.87 3.01 2.32
C VAL A 21 -0.08 1.87 2.63
N ALA A 22 -1.36 2.01 2.29
CA ALA A 22 -2.34 0.93 2.38
C ALA A 22 -3.22 0.90 1.15
N ILE A 23 -3.85 -0.24 0.87
CA ILE A 23 -4.81 -0.35 -0.22
C ILE A 23 -6.20 0.02 0.29
N ILE A 24 -6.85 0.96 -0.38
CA ILE A 24 -8.29 1.15 -0.28
C ILE A 24 -8.95 0.37 -1.40
N ALA A 25 -9.89 -0.50 -1.05
CA ALA A 25 -10.70 -1.25 -2.00
C ALA A 25 -12.18 -0.92 -1.79
N TYR A 26 -12.96 -0.94 -2.87
CA TYR A 26 -14.42 -0.95 -2.76
C TYR A 26 -14.91 -2.37 -2.59
N TYR A 27 -15.92 -2.56 -1.76
CA TYR A 27 -16.66 -3.80 -1.68
C TYR A 27 -17.81 -3.77 -2.69
N ASP A 28 -17.82 -4.69 -3.64
CA ASP A 28 -18.91 -4.82 -4.61
C ASP A 28 -20.04 -5.63 -3.98
N LEU A 29 -21.11 -4.94 -3.55
CA LEU A 29 -22.27 -5.52 -2.88
C LEU A 29 -23.17 -6.34 -3.82
N ASP A 30 -23.07 -6.10 -5.14
CA ASP A 30 -23.92 -6.71 -6.15
C ASP A 30 -23.21 -7.88 -6.87
N ALA A 31 -21.89 -8.03 -6.66
CA ALA A 31 -21.12 -9.13 -7.20
C ALA A 31 -21.45 -10.46 -6.49
N THR A 32 -21.75 -11.49 -7.28
CA THR A 32 -21.67 -12.88 -6.77
C THR A 32 -20.20 -13.22 -6.65
N CYS A 33 -19.60 -12.98 -5.47
CA CYS A 33 -18.20 -13.27 -5.19
C CYS A 33 -17.88 -14.72 -5.54
N PRO A 34 -17.14 -15.00 -6.62
CA PRO A 34 -16.70 -16.35 -6.92
C PRO A 34 -15.79 -16.87 -5.79
N ALA A 35 -15.43 -18.15 -5.87
CA ALA A 35 -14.33 -18.64 -5.05
C ALA A 35 -13.05 -17.98 -5.57
N GLN A 36 -12.37 -17.24 -4.69
CA GLN A 36 -11.13 -16.51 -5.01
C GLN A 36 -10.24 -17.30 -5.97
N THR A 37 -10.14 -16.83 -7.21
CA THR A 37 -9.08 -17.28 -8.10
C THR A 37 -7.75 -16.85 -7.51
N SER A 38 -6.71 -17.65 -7.71
CA SER A 38 -5.34 -17.37 -7.26
C SER A 38 -4.68 -16.23 -8.05
N ASP A 39 -5.46 -15.29 -8.58
CA ASP A 39 -4.97 -14.24 -9.44
C ASP A 39 -4.24 -13.20 -8.58
N VAL A 40 -2.92 -13.17 -8.75
CA VAL A 40 -2.06 -12.15 -8.14
C VAL A 40 -2.29 -10.86 -8.91
N PHE A 41 -2.71 -9.82 -8.19
CA PHE A 41 -2.90 -8.49 -8.75
C PHE A 41 -1.78 -7.56 -8.31
N GLU A 42 -1.19 -6.85 -9.26
CA GLU A 42 -0.11 -5.88 -9.02
C GLU A 42 -0.58 -4.47 -9.33
N GLU A 43 -0.25 -3.53 -8.45
CA GLU A 43 -0.48 -2.10 -8.65
C GLU A 43 0.78 -1.30 -8.35
N THR A 44 0.94 -0.18 -9.06
CA THR A 44 2.14 0.65 -8.93
C THR A 44 1.87 1.88 -8.08
N PHE A 45 2.46 1.93 -6.89
CA PHE A 45 2.56 3.16 -6.11
C PHE A 45 3.68 4.05 -6.66
N LYS A 46 3.33 5.27 -7.07
CA LYS A 46 4.30 6.25 -7.60
C LYS A 46 4.72 7.23 -6.51
N PHE A 47 6.01 7.35 -6.30
CA PHE A 47 6.60 8.25 -5.31
C PHE A 47 7.61 9.19 -5.97
N LYS A 48 7.64 10.45 -5.50
CA LYS A 48 8.67 11.43 -5.85
C LYS A 48 9.25 12.00 -4.56
N PRO A 49 10.53 11.77 -4.25
CA PRO A 49 11.15 12.32 -3.05
C PRO A 49 11.27 13.84 -3.15
N LEU A 50 11.08 14.51 -2.01
CA LEU A 50 11.34 15.96 -1.86
C LEU A 50 12.73 16.22 -1.29
N GLU A 51 13.29 15.25 -0.56
CA GLU A 51 14.58 15.36 0.12
C GLU A 51 15.48 14.18 -0.25
N GLN A 52 16.79 14.43 -0.23
CA GLN A 52 17.80 13.38 -0.39
C GLN A 52 18.04 12.72 0.98
N THR A 53 17.18 11.76 1.30
CA THR A 53 17.20 10.99 2.55
C THR A 53 16.88 9.52 2.28
N THR A 54 16.95 8.68 3.30
CA THR A 54 16.42 7.31 3.26
C THR A 54 14.98 7.33 3.73
N TYR A 55 14.05 6.95 2.87
CA TYR A 55 12.65 6.80 3.22
C TYR A 55 12.37 5.39 3.73
N LEU A 56 11.60 5.27 4.82
CA LEU A 56 11.05 4.00 5.30
C LEU A 56 9.62 3.85 4.77
N PHE A 57 9.43 2.98 3.79
CA PHE A 57 8.09 2.62 3.33
C PHE A 57 7.52 1.52 4.20
N ARG A 58 6.31 1.73 4.73
CA ARG A 58 5.52 0.74 5.48
C ARG A 58 4.25 0.44 4.71
N PHE A 59 4.18 -0.73 4.10
CA PHE A 59 2.97 -1.21 3.42
C PHE A 59 2.11 -1.98 4.43
N TRP A 60 0.95 -1.44 4.78
CA TRP A 60 0.04 -2.06 5.75
C TRP A 60 -0.61 -3.32 5.15
N ASN A 61 -0.56 -4.43 5.90
CA ASN A 61 -1.04 -5.74 5.48
C ASN A 61 -2.27 -6.24 6.25
N GLY A 62 -2.76 -5.46 7.23
CA GLY A 62 -3.79 -5.92 8.14
C GLY A 62 -3.39 -5.71 9.60
N GLN A 63 -4.22 -6.26 10.48
CA GLN A 63 -3.91 -6.41 11.89
C GLN A 63 -3.68 -7.88 12.20
N ASP A 64 -2.82 -8.17 13.16
CA ASP A 64 -2.65 -9.51 13.71
C ASP A 64 -3.81 -9.89 14.66
N ASP A 65 -3.73 -11.08 15.26
CA ASP A 65 -4.75 -11.61 16.17
C ASP A 65 -4.91 -10.76 17.46
N GLU A 66 -3.94 -9.89 17.77
CA GLU A 66 -3.97 -8.96 18.90
C GLU A 66 -4.51 -7.57 18.51
N GLY A 67 -4.86 -7.37 17.23
CA GLY A 67 -5.33 -6.09 16.70
C GLY A 67 -4.20 -5.09 16.43
N LEU A 68 -2.95 -5.53 16.40
CA LEU A 68 -1.80 -4.68 16.09
C LEU A 68 -1.54 -4.64 14.59
N ASP A 69 -1.28 -3.45 14.07
CA ASP A 69 -1.01 -3.27 12.64
C ASP A 69 0.29 -3.97 12.20
N VAL A 70 0.18 -4.73 11.10
CA VAL A 70 1.29 -5.45 10.48
C VAL A 70 1.69 -4.74 9.19
N TYR A 71 3.00 -4.55 9.01
CA TYR A 71 3.55 -3.86 7.85
C TYR A 71 4.64 -4.69 7.15
N THR A 72 4.74 -4.59 5.83
CA THR A 72 5.96 -4.91 5.08
C THR A 72 6.77 -3.64 4.92
N GLU A 73 8.05 -3.68 5.30
CA GLU A 73 8.88 -2.49 5.37
C GLU A 73 10.02 -2.52 4.34
N TYR A 74 10.28 -1.38 3.72
CA TYR A 74 11.38 -1.19 2.76
C TYR A 74 12.09 0.14 3.01
N GLU A 75 13.41 0.10 3.11
CA GLU A 75 14.23 1.31 3.12
C GLU A 75 14.67 1.66 1.69
N VAL A 76 14.41 2.89 1.26
CA VAL A 76 14.74 3.36 -0.08
C VAL A 76 15.52 4.67 0.02
N GLN A 77 16.77 4.64 -0.42
CA GLN A 77 17.58 5.85 -0.53
C GLN A 77 17.13 6.68 -1.73
N ALA A 78 16.66 7.89 -1.47
CA ALA A 78 16.27 8.83 -2.49
C ALA A 78 17.42 9.75 -2.90
N PHE A 79 17.50 10.04 -4.19
CA PHE A 79 18.35 11.09 -4.75
C PHE A 79 17.44 12.11 -5.44
N VAL A 80 17.61 13.39 -5.13
CA VAL A 80 16.86 14.48 -5.75
C VAL A 80 17.74 15.11 -6.83
N ASN A 81 17.36 14.96 -8.09
CA ASN A 81 18.02 15.66 -9.19
C ASN A 81 17.45 17.08 -9.29
N PHE A 82 18.23 18.06 -8.85
CA PHE A 82 17.96 19.47 -9.09
C PHE A 82 18.46 19.79 -10.52
N ASN A 83 17.54 19.82 -11.49
CA ASN A 83 17.84 20.39 -12.81
C ASN A 83 17.94 21.91 -12.72
#